data_AF-A0A396ZMV8-F1
#
_entry.id   AF-A0A396ZMV8-F1
#
_cell.length_a   1.000
_cell.length_b   1.000
_cell.length_c   1.000
_cell.angle_alpha   90.00
_cell.angle_beta   90.00
_cell.angle_gamma   90.00
#
_symmetry.space_group_name_H-M   'P 1'
#
loop_
_entity.id
_entity.type
_entity.pdbx_description
1 polymer ?
#
loop_
_entity_poly.entity_id
_entity_poly.type
_entity_poly.pdbx_seq_one_letter_code
_entity_poly.pdbx_strand_id
1 'polypeptide(L)'
;MPKPNLTDDERNGALHQLLALMAPDGTMPRGAFAQVAERFGVARHTIRRIWHRASVDVTNPRQLCQDVSSRQKGRSGRKPKHTSIADVIKDVPMVHRTSFASMAAATNIPKSTLHAYFKRGAFVKSSTPAKRLVPVPKKVARDTMANDANKAAPGTTTESSGVL
;
A
#
# COMPACT_ATOMS: atom_id res chain seq x y z
N MET A 1 4.78 -23.10 28.65
CA MET A 1 5.35 -22.96 27.29
C MET A 1 4.40 -22.13 26.42
N PRO A 2 4.88 -21.13 25.66
CA PRO A 2 4.04 -20.41 24.69
C PRO A 2 3.53 -21.38 23.62
N LYS A 3 2.22 -21.37 23.35
CA LYS A 3 1.65 -22.18 22.28
C LYS A 3 1.93 -21.51 20.93
N PRO A 4 2.32 -22.27 19.89
CA PRO A 4 2.59 -21.70 18.57
C PRO A 4 1.34 -21.03 17.99
N ASN A 5 1.55 -20.02 17.15
CA ASN A 5 0.46 -19.39 16.41
C ASN A 5 0.00 -20.33 15.31
N LEU A 6 -1.32 -20.51 15.17
CA LEU A 6 -1.91 -21.28 14.07
C LEU A 6 -1.42 -20.77 12.72
N THR A 7 -1.30 -21.65 11.74
CA THR A 7 -1.17 -21.26 10.32
C THR A 7 -2.51 -20.76 9.78
N ASP A 8 -2.52 -20.14 8.61
CA ASP A 8 -3.77 -19.64 8.03
C ASP A 8 -4.70 -20.78 7.61
N ASP A 9 -4.14 -21.91 7.16
CA ASP A 9 -4.90 -23.13 6.85
C ASP A 9 -5.53 -23.74 8.11
N GLU A 10 -4.79 -23.79 9.23
CA GLU A 10 -5.34 -24.25 10.50
C GLU A 10 -6.43 -23.32 11.03
N ARG A 11 -6.31 -22.00 10.82
CA ARG A 11 -7.38 -21.05 11.19
C ARG A 11 -8.66 -21.30 10.38
N ASN A 12 -8.54 -21.54 9.09
CA ASN A 12 -9.67 -21.88 8.22
C ASN A 12 -10.27 -23.24 8.59
N GLY A 13 -9.43 -24.24 8.88
CA GLY A 13 -9.87 -25.55 9.38
C GLY A 13 -10.65 -25.44 10.69
N ALA A 14 -10.16 -24.61 11.63
CA ALA A 14 -10.87 -24.34 12.88
C ALA A 14 -12.22 -23.64 12.66
N LEU A 15 -12.29 -22.69 11.72
CA LEU A 15 -13.53 -22.03 11.35
C LEU A 15 -14.53 -23.03 10.73
N HIS A 16 -14.11 -23.89 9.81
CA HIS A 16 -14.97 -24.92 9.21
C HIS A 16 -15.54 -25.88 10.26
N GLN A 17 -14.74 -26.31 11.24
CA GLN A 17 -15.23 -27.14 12.33
C GLN A 17 -16.26 -26.41 13.21
N LEU A 18 -16.07 -25.12 13.46
CA LEU A 18 -17.04 -24.32 14.20
C LEU A 18 -18.35 -24.14 13.42
N LEU A 19 -18.27 -23.90 12.10
CA LEU A 19 -19.45 -23.80 11.23
C LEU A 19 -20.23 -25.11 11.19
N ALA A 20 -19.56 -26.26 11.16
CA ALA A 20 -20.21 -27.57 11.21
C ALA A 20 -20.93 -27.84 12.55
N LEU A 21 -20.48 -27.22 13.64
CA LEU A 21 -21.07 -27.32 14.97
C LEU A 21 -22.10 -26.23 15.27
N MET A 22 -22.24 -25.24 14.38
CA MET A 22 -23.17 -24.12 14.54
C MET A 22 -24.61 -24.61 14.33
N ALA A 23 -25.52 -24.14 15.18
CA ALA A 23 -26.94 -24.39 14.97
C ALA A 23 -27.52 -23.50 13.85
N PRO A 24 -28.67 -23.88 13.24
CA PRO A 24 -29.28 -23.12 12.14
C PRO A 24 -29.68 -21.68 12.52
N ASP A 25 -29.89 -21.43 13.81
CA ASP A 25 -30.19 -20.12 14.39
C ASP A 25 -28.94 -19.23 14.58
N GLY A 26 -27.75 -19.72 14.19
CA GLY A 26 -26.47 -19.02 14.35
C GLY A 26 -25.89 -19.10 15.76
N THR A 27 -26.50 -19.86 16.67
CA THR A 27 -26.00 -20.01 18.03
C THR A 27 -24.94 -21.12 18.12
N MET A 28 -23.97 -20.92 19.02
CA MET A 28 -22.90 -21.89 19.24
C MET A 28 -23.19 -22.71 20.50
N PRO A 29 -23.24 -24.06 20.43
CA PRO A 29 -23.42 -24.89 21.61
C PRO A 29 -22.34 -24.67 22.68
N ARG A 30 -22.75 -24.84 23.95
CA ARG A 30 -21.85 -24.69 25.10
C ARG A 30 -20.70 -25.69 24.96
N GLY A 31 -19.46 -25.20 25.09
CA GLY A 31 -18.26 -26.04 25.04
C GLY A 31 -17.69 -26.26 23.64
N ALA A 32 -18.36 -25.87 22.55
CA ALA A 32 -17.86 -26.06 21.19
C ALA A 32 -16.47 -25.43 20.97
N PHE A 33 -16.27 -24.20 21.46
CA PHE A 33 -14.96 -23.54 21.41
C PHE A 33 -13.87 -24.29 22.17
N ALA A 34 -14.22 -24.99 23.26
CA ALA A 34 -13.26 -25.78 24.03
C ALA A 34 -12.91 -27.07 23.29
N GLN A 35 -13.91 -27.74 22.71
CA GLN A 35 -13.73 -28.94 21.91
C GLN A 35 -12.84 -28.69 20.68
N VAL A 36 -13.10 -27.61 19.93
CA VAL A 36 -12.25 -27.24 18.78
C VAL A 36 -10.86 -26.84 19.26
N ALA A 37 -10.75 -26.12 20.38
CA ALA A 37 -9.44 -25.73 20.92
C ALA A 37 -8.57 -26.95 21.31
N GLU A 38 -9.18 -27.99 21.86
CA GLU A 38 -8.51 -29.25 22.19
C GLU A 38 -7.98 -29.96 20.94
N ARG A 39 -8.79 -30.06 19.88
CA ARG A 39 -8.38 -30.66 18.59
C ARG A 39 -7.17 -29.96 17.96
N PHE A 40 -7.11 -28.64 18.04
CA PHE A 40 -6.02 -27.84 17.50
C PHE A 40 -4.88 -27.58 18.50
N GLY A 41 -4.98 -28.08 19.74
CA GLY A 41 -3.96 -27.87 20.79
C GLY A 41 -3.81 -26.41 21.25
N VAL A 42 -4.75 -25.53 20.92
CA VAL A 42 -4.71 -24.10 21.23
C VAL A 42 -5.56 -23.75 22.45
N ALA A 43 -5.46 -22.51 22.91
CA ALA A 43 -6.33 -22.05 23.96
C ALA A 43 -7.72 -21.67 23.40
N ARG A 44 -8.77 -21.92 24.19
CA ARG A 44 -10.17 -21.57 23.87
C ARG A 44 -10.33 -20.12 23.38
N HIS A 45 -9.58 -19.19 23.96
CA HIS A 45 -9.65 -17.77 23.58
C HIS A 45 -9.19 -17.51 22.14
N THR A 46 -8.26 -18.31 21.61
CA THR A 46 -7.79 -18.20 20.22
C THR A 46 -8.90 -18.58 19.25
N ILE A 47 -9.55 -19.72 19.49
CA ILE A 47 -10.69 -20.19 18.69
C ILE A 47 -11.85 -19.18 18.76
N ARG A 48 -12.17 -18.68 19.96
CA ARG A 48 -13.18 -17.62 20.13
C ARG A 48 -12.83 -16.38 19.31
N ARG A 49 -11.58 -15.93 19.31
CA ARG A 49 -11.15 -14.77 18.49
C ARG A 49 -11.26 -15.02 16.99
N ILE A 50 -11.01 -16.25 16.53
CA ILE A 50 -11.20 -16.62 15.13
C ILE A 50 -12.68 -16.53 14.77
N TRP A 51 -13.58 -17.07 15.60
CA TRP A 51 -15.02 -17.00 15.40
C TRP A 51 -15.54 -15.56 15.30
N HIS A 52 -15.21 -14.72 16.28
CA HIS A 52 -15.61 -13.31 16.26
C HIS A 52 -15.02 -12.54 15.07
N ARG A 53 -13.85 -12.96 14.55
CA ARG A 53 -13.25 -12.37 13.36
C ARG A 53 -13.96 -12.80 12.09
N ALA A 54 -14.40 -14.05 12.01
CA ALA A 54 -15.12 -14.57 10.86
C ALA A 54 -16.43 -13.81 10.63
N SER A 55 -17.02 -13.20 11.68
CA SER A 55 -18.25 -12.40 11.61
C SER A 55 -19.29 -13.10 10.73
N VAL A 56 -19.70 -14.29 11.18
CA VAL A 56 -20.52 -15.20 10.37
C VAL A 56 -21.89 -14.57 10.12
N ASP A 57 -22.17 -14.22 8.87
CA ASP A 57 -23.41 -13.57 8.45
C ASP A 57 -24.31 -14.58 7.73
N VAL A 58 -25.16 -15.27 8.49
CA VAL A 58 -26.04 -16.36 7.98
C VAL A 58 -27.06 -15.85 6.96
N THR A 59 -27.37 -14.55 6.98
CA THR A 59 -28.32 -13.91 6.05
C THR A 59 -27.71 -13.61 4.68
N ASN A 60 -26.37 -13.57 4.55
CA ASN A 60 -25.72 -13.16 3.32
C ASN A 60 -25.37 -14.38 2.43
N PRO A 61 -26.06 -14.60 1.30
CA PRO A 61 -25.84 -15.79 0.47
C PRO A 61 -24.52 -15.77 -0.32
N ARG A 62 -23.85 -14.61 -0.42
CA ARG A 62 -22.61 -14.47 -1.21
C ARG A 62 -21.35 -14.65 -0.36
N GLN A 63 -21.41 -14.25 0.90
CA GLN A 63 -20.26 -14.29 1.78
C GLN A 63 -20.71 -14.58 3.21
N LEU A 64 -20.58 -15.85 3.58
CA LEU A 64 -20.91 -16.33 4.92
C LEU A 64 -19.89 -15.89 5.96
N CYS A 65 -18.62 -15.70 5.59
CA CYS A 65 -17.53 -15.39 6.51
C CYS A 65 -16.54 -14.37 5.95
N GLN A 66 -15.97 -13.57 6.85
CA GLN A 66 -14.82 -12.70 6.61
C GLN A 66 -13.48 -13.45 6.73
N ASP A 67 -12.42 -12.83 6.21
CA ASP A 67 -11.06 -13.37 6.27
C ASP A 67 -10.57 -13.51 7.72
N VAL A 68 -10.19 -14.74 8.09
CA VAL A 68 -9.65 -15.07 9.41
C VAL A 68 -8.13 -15.15 9.46
N SER A 69 -7.44 -14.89 8.34
CA SER A 69 -5.98 -14.98 8.22
C SER A 69 -5.21 -14.19 9.28
N SER A 70 -3.94 -14.56 9.48
CA SER A 70 -3.05 -13.89 10.41
C SER A 70 -2.79 -12.46 9.98
N ARG A 71 -3.33 -11.52 10.75
CA ARG A 71 -2.99 -10.09 10.64
C ARG A 71 -1.57 -9.77 11.10
N GLN A 72 -0.80 -10.75 11.60
CA GLN A 72 0.56 -10.49 12.04
C GLN A 72 1.48 -10.22 10.86
N LYS A 73 1.23 -10.88 9.71
CA LYS A 73 2.01 -10.69 8.49
C LYS A 73 1.95 -9.22 8.05
N GLY A 74 3.11 -8.60 7.90
CA GLY A 74 3.24 -7.19 7.51
C GLY A 74 2.88 -6.15 8.58
N ARG A 75 2.26 -6.56 9.71
CA ARG A 75 1.93 -5.64 10.82
C ARG A 75 2.86 -5.78 12.01
N SER A 76 3.59 -6.89 12.12
CA SER A 76 4.63 -7.10 13.13
C SER A 76 5.92 -6.36 12.79
N GLY A 77 6.79 -6.21 13.80
CA GLY A 77 8.10 -5.60 13.66
C GLY A 77 8.12 -4.07 13.79
N ARG A 78 9.29 -3.50 13.53
CA ARG A 78 9.53 -2.05 13.65
C ARG A 78 8.72 -1.29 12.60
N LYS A 79 7.88 -0.36 13.07
CA LYS A 79 7.11 0.52 12.20
C LYS A 79 8.02 1.43 11.37
N PRO A 80 7.67 1.71 10.10
CA PRO A 80 8.40 2.70 9.31
C PRO A 80 8.30 4.07 9.99
N LYS A 81 9.43 4.79 10.08
CA LYS A 81 9.47 6.13 10.70
C LYS A 81 8.73 7.16 9.86
N HIS A 82 8.78 6.99 8.55
CA HIS A 82 8.13 7.87 7.60
C HIS A 82 7.12 7.05 6.78
N THR A 83 5.85 7.42 6.91
CA THR A 83 4.73 6.78 6.20
C THR A 83 4.55 7.37 4.79
N SER A 84 4.85 8.65 4.62
CA SER A 84 4.62 9.43 3.39
C SER A 84 5.91 9.73 2.59
N ILE A 85 6.90 8.83 2.60
CA ILE A 85 8.16 9.07 1.85
C ILE A 85 7.91 9.28 0.37
N ALA A 86 6.94 8.57 -0.21
CA ALA A 86 6.59 8.75 -1.61
C ALA A 86 6.20 10.20 -1.89
N ASP A 87 5.45 10.84 -0.99
CA ASP A 87 4.99 12.21 -1.16
C ASP A 87 6.12 13.21 -0.94
N VAL A 88 6.94 13.00 0.11
CA VAL A 88 8.16 13.80 0.33
C VAL A 88 9.09 13.76 -0.89
N ILE A 89 9.24 12.60 -1.53
CA ILE A 89 10.07 12.45 -2.73
C ILE A 89 9.39 13.06 -3.96
N LYS A 90 8.05 13.07 -4.04
CA LYS A 90 7.30 13.75 -5.11
C LYS A 90 7.42 15.27 -5.04
N ASP A 91 7.77 15.85 -3.90
CA ASP A 91 7.99 17.30 -3.78
C ASP A 91 9.42 17.71 -4.20
N VAL A 92 10.39 16.79 -4.07
CA VAL A 92 11.78 17.05 -4.49
C VAL A 92 11.85 17.28 -6.00
N PRO A 93 12.51 18.33 -6.54
CA PRO A 93 12.64 18.49 -7.99
C PRO A 93 13.27 17.27 -8.68
N MET A 94 12.85 16.94 -9.90
CA MET A 94 13.32 15.74 -10.63
C MET A 94 14.85 15.62 -10.70
N VAL A 95 15.56 16.75 -10.82
CA VAL A 95 17.03 16.82 -10.88
C VAL A 95 17.68 16.15 -9.65
N HIS A 96 17.06 16.29 -8.48
CA HIS A 96 17.57 15.77 -7.22
C HIS A 96 17.08 14.35 -6.89
N ARG A 97 16.20 13.75 -7.69
CA ARG A 97 15.67 12.38 -7.52
C ARG A 97 16.54 11.27 -8.15
N THR A 98 17.73 11.63 -8.63
CA THR A 98 18.63 10.74 -9.39
C THR A 98 19.49 9.86 -8.48
N SER A 99 20.04 10.44 -7.40
CA SER A 99 20.91 9.75 -6.45
C SER A 99 20.40 9.83 -5.03
N PHE A 100 20.64 8.78 -4.24
CA PHE A 100 20.27 8.78 -2.82
C PHE A 100 20.99 9.86 -2.02
N ALA A 101 22.20 10.26 -2.43
CA ALA A 101 22.93 11.36 -1.79
C ALA A 101 22.24 12.71 -2.04
N SER A 102 21.84 12.98 -3.29
CA SER A 102 21.12 14.22 -3.63
C SER A 102 19.74 14.26 -2.96
N MET A 103 19.01 13.13 -2.93
CA MET A 103 17.73 13.06 -2.23
C MET A 103 17.87 13.25 -0.73
N ALA A 104 18.93 12.69 -0.12
CA ALA A 104 19.19 12.86 1.30
C ALA A 104 19.46 14.33 1.65
N ALA A 105 20.25 15.03 0.81
CA ALA A 105 20.49 16.47 0.98
C ALA A 105 19.20 17.29 0.83
N ALA A 106 18.33 16.94 -0.11
CA ALA A 106 17.07 17.67 -0.35
C ALA A 106 15.98 17.39 0.70
N THR A 107 15.92 16.19 1.27
CA THR A 107 14.82 15.75 2.17
C THR A 107 15.23 15.65 3.64
N ASN A 108 16.51 15.83 3.95
CA ASN A 108 17.12 15.56 5.26
C ASN A 108 16.85 14.14 5.80
N ILE A 109 16.59 13.19 4.90
CA ILE A 109 16.41 11.76 5.23
C ILE A 109 17.75 11.05 5.00
N PRO A 110 18.25 10.25 5.96
CA PRO A 110 19.50 9.53 5.78
C PRO A 110 19.49 8.62 4.55
N LYS A 111 20.62 8.56 3.84
CA LYS A 111 20.83 7.69 2.67
C LYS A 111 20.44 6.23 2.94
N SER A 112 20.83 5.68 4.09
CA SER A 112 20.51 4.30 4.51
C SER A 112 19.00 4.05 4.57
N THR A 113 18.26 5.01 5.10
CA THR A 113 16.80 5.00 5.17
C THR A 113 16.20 4.99 3.76
N LEU A 114 16.60 5.93 2.90
CA LEU A 114 16.12 5.99 1.51
C LEU A 114 16.39 4.69 0.74
N HIS A 115 17.57 4.08 0.91
CA HIS A 115 17.89 2.78 0.33
C HIS A 115 16.97 1.66 0.82
N ALA A 116 16.66 1.62 2.12
CA ALA A 116 15.74 0.62 2.67
C ALA A 116 14.32 0.77 2.11
N TYR A 117 13.84 2.00 1.94
CA TYR A 117 12.55 2.28 1.32
C TYR A 117 12.52 1.97 -0.17
N PHE A 118 13.62 2.21 -0.90
CA PHE A 118 13.77 1.80 -2.29
C PHE A 118 13.71 0.27 -2.46
N LYS A 119 14.41 -0.50 -1.61
CA LYS A 119 14.34 -1.98 -1.62
C LYS A 119 12.94 -2.52 -1.31
N ARG A 120 12.14 -1.77 -0.55
CA ARG A 120 10.74 -2.09 -0.24
C ARG A 120 9.76 -1.68 -1.35
N GLY A 121 10.24 -1.03 -2.43
CA GLY A 121 9.40 -0.55 -3.52
C GLY A 121 8.58 0.70 -3.20
N ALA A 122 8.96 1.47 -2.17
CA ALA A 122 8.18 2.65 -1.76
C ALA A 122 8.23 3.80 -2.78
N PHE A 123 9.26 3.85 -3.64
CA PHE A 123 9.41 4.80 -4.73
C PHE A 123 10.42 4.27 -5.76
N VAL A 124 10.42 4.86 -6.95
CA VAL A 124 11.34 4.53 -8.05
C VAL A 124 12.32 5.67 -8.27
N LYS A 125 13.58 5.33 -8.56
CA LYS A 125 14.60 6.33 -8.93
C LYS A 125 14.25 6.98 -10.27
N SER A 126 14.34 8.31 -10.34
CA SER A 126 14.20 8.99 -11.62
C SER A 126 15.50 8.85 -12.41
N SER A 127 15.40 8.33 -13.63
CA SER A 127 16.51 8.31 -14.58
C SER A 127 16.10 9.13 -15.78
N THR A 128 16.78 10.25 -16.02
CA THR A 128 16.65 10.94 -17.30
C THR A 128 17.45 10.16 -18.34
N PRO A 129 16.87 9.77 -19.48
CA PRO A 129 17.66 9.21 -20.56
C PRO A 129 18.68 10.25 -21.00
N ALA A 130 19.94 9.86 -21.19
CA ALA A 130 20.94 10.75 -21.73
C ALA A 130 20.44 11.27 -23.09
N LYS A 131 20.27 12.59 -23.21
CA LYS A 131 19.87 13.20 -24.47
C LYS A 131 20.98 12.88 -25.48
N ARG A 132 20.65 12.24 -26.60
CA ARG A 132 21.62 11.98 -27.68
C ARG A 132 22.26 13.30 -28.08
N LEU A 133 23.59 13.32 -28.18
CA LEU A 133 24.33 14.50 -28.60
C LEU A 133 23.90 14.86 -30.02
N VAL A 134 23.11 15.93 -30.14
CA VAL A 134 22.70 16.47 -31.44
C VAL A 134 23.75 17.50 -31.88
N PRO A 135 24.19 17.47 -33.15
CA PRO A 135 25.07 18.52 -33.67
C PRO A 135 24.44 19.90 -33.49
N VAL A 136 25.24 20.87 -33.03
CA VAL A 136 24.87 22.27 -32.74
C VAL A 136 23.96 22.91 -33.80
N PRO A 137 24.20 22.80 -35.12
CA PRO A 137 23.34 23.44 -36.12
C PRO A 137 21.90 22.90 -36.13
N LYS A 138 21.72 21.59 -35.89
CA LYS A 138 20.39 20.97 -35.81
C LYS A 138 19.65 21.31 -34.52
N LYS A 139 20.35 21.86 -33.52
CA LYS A 139 19.74 22.34 -32.27
C LYS A 139 19.21 23.77 -32.47
N VAL A 140 20.03 24.66 -33.02
CA VAL A 140 19.65 26.06 -33.31
C VAL A 140 18.42 26.13 -34.20
N ALA A 141 18.37 25.35 -35.29
CA ALA A 141 17.22 25.34 -36.19
C ALA A 141 15.91 24.87 -35.54
N ARG A 142 15.98 23.97 -34.54
CA ARG A 142 14.80 23.53 -33.80
C ARG A 142 14.32 24.61 -32.82
N ASP A 143 15.26 25.26 -32.14
CA ASP A 143 14.94 26.29 -31.15
C ASP A 143 14.36 27.54 -31.82
N THR A 144 14.84 27.91 -33.02
CA THR A 144 14.27 29.02 -33.82
C THR A 144 12.84 28.70 -34.30
N MET A 145 12.62 27.52 -34.90
CA MET A 145 11.28 27.11 -35.35
C MET A 145 10.27 27.04 -34.19
N ALA A 146 10.69 26.63 -32.99
CA ALA A 146 9.83 26.59 -31.81
C ALA A 146 9.48 27.99 -31.28
N ASN A 147 10.44 28.92 -31.30
CA ASN A 147 10.19 30.30 -30.87
C ASN A 147 9.31 31.08 -31.86
N ASP A 148 9.47 30.85 -33.16
CA ASP A 148 8.62 31.47 -34.20
C ASP A 148 7.18 30.97 -34.11
N ALA A 149 6.97 29.68 -33.82
CA ALA A 149 5.65 29.12 -33.57
C ALA A 149 4.95 29.72 -32.33
N ASN A 150 5.70 30.04 -31.26
CA ASN A 150 5.15 30.69 -30.07
C ASN A 150 4.88 32.20 -30.26
N LYS A 151 5.58 32.86 -31.19
CA LYS A 151 5.37 34.27 -31.53
C LYS A 151 4.14 34.48 -32.42
N ALA A 152 3.69 33.46 -33.13
CA ALA A 152 2.53 33.52 -34.03
C ALA A 152 1.16 33.41 -33.34
N ALA A 153 1.09 33.28 -32.01
CA ALA A 153 -0.16 33.29 -31.25
C ALA A 153 -0.36 34.67 -30.56
N PRO A 154 -1.14 35.61 -31.14
CA PRO A 154 -1.50 36.84 -30.45
C PRO A 154 -2.47 36.55 -29.29
N GLY A 155 -2.18 37.15 -28.13
CA GLY A 155 -2.95 36.97 -26.89
C GLY A 155 -4.40 37.41 -27.01
N THR A 156 -5.31 36.54 -26.56
CA THR A 156 -6.69 36.90 -26.24
C THR A 156 -6.72 37.63 -24.90
N THR A 157 -6.45 38.93 -24.92
CA THR A 157 -6.93 39.83 -23.87
C THR A 157 -8.39 40.14 -24.18
N THR A 158 -9.33 39.38 -23.62
CA THR A 158 -10.73 39.82 -23.57
C THR A 158 -10.91 40.53 -22.23
N GLU A 159 -10.79 41.86 -22.28
CA GLU A 159 -11.28 42.75 -21.23
C GLU A 159 -12.78 42.53 -21.08
N SER A 160 -13.21 42.07 -19.90
CA SER A 160 -14.62 42.13 -19.50
C SER A 160 -14.84 43.46 -18.80
N SER A 161 -15.32 44.45 -19.56
CA SER A 161 -15.95 45.67 -19.04
C SER A 161 -17.46 45.51 -19.21
N GLY A 162 -18.21 45.70 -18.12
CA GLY A 162 -19.62 45.36 -18.02
C GLY A 162 -20.59 46.36 -18.65
N VAL A 163 -21.86 45.95 -18.75
CA VAL A 163 -23.02 46.85 -18.82
C VAL A 163 -24.23 46.17 -18.15
N LEU A 164 -24.78 46.89 -17.16
CA LEU A 164 -26.14 46.93 -16.58
C LEU A 164 -26.96 45.64 -16.42
#